data_AF-A0A7S0ST61-F1
#
_entry.id   AF-A0A7S0ST61-F1
#
_cell.length_a   1.000
_cell.length_b   1.000
_cell.length_c   1.000
_cell.angle_alpha   90.00
_cell.angle_beta   90.00
_cell.angle_gamma   90.00
#
_symmetry.space_group_name_H-M   'P 1'
#
loop_
_entity.id
_entity.type
_entity.pdbx_description
1 polymer ?
#
loop_
_entity_poly.entity_id
_entity_poly.type
_entity_poly.pdbx_seq_one_letter_code
_entity_poly.pdbx_strand_id
1 'polypeptide(L)'
;KEMWLENKIVVSPAGIKRELGRINRDYAGAQQHDAHEVTMLILDKLHEDLNLVHKKPYTMNPEGDGTNDEEISKEAWEKHLLRENSIIQKLIGGLVRNEINCQICKKKVIQFDYQQTVQLAIPKSQTRTVYILYVTLSEPILLSLTI
;
A
#
# COMPACT_ATOMS: atom_id res chain seq x y z
N LYS A 1 -9.76 -24.16 4.52
CA LYS A 1 -9.71 -25.60 4.85
C LYS A 1 -8.74 -26.31 3.92
N GLU A 2 -8.95 -26.21 2.60
CA GLU A 2 -8.10 -26.87 1.59
C GLU A 2 -6.59 -26.59 1.70
N MET A 3 -6.17 -25.36 1.99
CA MET A 3 -4.73 -25.03 2.10
C MET A 3 -4.08 -25.41 3.44
N TRP A 4 -4.85 -25.52 4.54
CA TRP A 4 -4.31 -25.60 5.90
C TRP A 4 -4.62 -26.92 6.62
N LEU A 5 -5.68 -27.63 6.20
CA LEU A 5 -6.16 -28.86 6.85
C LEU A 5 -6.02 -30.09 5.95
N GLU A 6 -5.97 -29.90 4.64
CA GLU A 6 -5.87 -31.00 3.70
C GLU A 6 -4.41 -31.18 3.29
N ASN A 7 -3.97 -32.43 3.11
CA ASN A 7 -2.61 -32.74 2.67
C ASN A 7 -2.47 -32.59 1.14
N LYS A 8 -2.90 -31.45 0.59
CA LYS A 8 -2.82 -31.12 -0.83
C LYS A 8 -1.59 -30.25 -1.07
N ILE A 9 -0.78 -30.61 -2.07
CA ILE A 9 0.39 -29.81 -2.50
C ILE A 9 0.00 -28.62 -3.40
N VAL A 10 -1.16 -28.69 -4.05
CA VAL A 10 -1.69 -27.66 -4.95
C VAL A 10 -3.21 -27.58 -4.81
N VAL A 11 -3.75 -26.37 -4.80
CA VAL A 11 -5.19 -26.09 -4.72
C VAL A 11 -5.56 -25.07 -5.79
N SER A 12 -6.68 -25.29 -6.49
CA SER A 12 -7.20 -24.33 -7.47
C SER A 12 -8.02 -23.24 -6.80
N PRO A 13 -7.70 -21.94 -6.95
CA PRO A 13 -8.43 -20.84 -6.32
C PRO A 13 -9.67 -20.41 -7.14
N ALA A 14 -10.31 -21.32 -7.89
CA ALA A 14 -11.38 -20.98 -8.82
C ALA A 14 -12.56 -20.22 -8.17
N GLY A 15 -12.89 -20.54 -6.92
CA GLY A 15 -13.90 -19.81 -6.15
C GLY A 15 -13.50 -18.35 -5.89
N ILE A 16 -12.27 -18.12 -5.44
CA ILE A 16 -11.72 -16.78 -5.20
C ILE A 16 -11.66 -16.00 -6.53
N LYS A 17 -11.20 -16.63 -7.61
CA LYS A 17 -11.10 -16.00 -8.94
C LYS A 17 -12.47 -15.53 -9.46
N ARG A 18 -13.51 -16.36 -9.28
CA ARG A 18 -14.88 -16.01 -9.67
C ARG A 18 -15.40 -14.82 -8.85
N GLU A 19 -15.12 -14.80 -7.55
CA GLU A 19 -15.57 -13.73 -6.66
C GLU A 19 -14.87 -12.40 -6.97
N LEU A 20 -13.56 -12.43 -7.26
CA LEU A 20 -12.83 -11.26 -7.74
C LEU A 20 -13.46 -10.66 -9.00
N GLY A 21 -13.80 -11.50 -9.98
CA GLY A 21 -14.49 -11.07 -11.20
C GLY A 21 -15.91 -10.52 -10.96
N ARG A 22 -16.57 -10.95 -9.87
CA ARG A 22 -17.87 -10.42 -9.44
C ARG A 22 -17.74 -9.03 -8.80
N ILE A 23 -16.69 -8.84 -7.99
CA ILE A 23 -16.40 -7.58 -7.31
C ILE A 23 -15.93 -6.51 -8.31
N ASN A 24 -15.00 -6.87 -9.20
CA ASN A 24 -14.52 -6.02 -10.28
C ASN A 24 -14.40 -6.86 -11.57
N ARG A 25 -15.13 -6.45 -12.61
CA ARG A 25 -15.23 -7.16 -13.89
C ARG A 25 -13.89 -7.28 -14.61
N ASP A 26 -12.94 -6.39 -14.36
CA ASP A 26 -11.61 -6.48 -14.96
C ASP A 26 -10.93 -7.78 -14.56
N TYR A 27 -11.13 -8.25 -13.33
CA TYR A 27 -10.58 -9.52 -12.86
C TYR A 27 -11.39 -10.74 -13.30
N ALA A 28 -12.38 -10.62 -14.19
CA ALA A 28 -13.08 -11.80 -14.73
C ALA A 28 -12.24 -12.53 -15.78
N GLY A 29 -11.42 -11.79 -16.55
CA GLY A 29 -10.60 -12.32 -17.63
C GLY A 29 -9.33 -13.04 -17.17
N ALA A 30 -8.45 -13.37 -18.12
CA ALA A 30 -7.20 -14.11 -17.90
C ALA A 30 -5.94 -13.26 -18.18
N GLN A 31 -6.09 -11.95 -18.31
CA GLN A 31 -4.98 -11.03 -18.49
C GLN A 31 -4.14 -10.90 -17.21
N GLN A 32 -2.90 -10.43 -17.37
CA GLN A 32 -2.04 -10.11 -16.23
C GLN A 32 -2.52 -8.84 -15.53
N HIS A 33 -2.36 -8.81 -14.21
CA HIS A 33 -2.77 -7.71 -13.34
C HIS A 33 -1.68 -7.40 -12.32
N ASP A 34 -1.77 -6.23 -11.71
CA ASP A 34 -0.94 -5.87 -10.57
C ASP A 34 -1.37 -6.65 -9.33
N ALA A 35 -0.44 -7.42 -8.75
CA ALA A 35 -0.69 -8.20 -7.54
C ALA A 35 -1.00 -7.30 -6.32
N HIS A 36 -0.42 -6.09 -6.27
CA HIS A 36 -0.71 -5.14 -5.20
C HIS A 36 -2.17 -4.68 -5.27
N GLU A 37 -2.67 -4.35 -6.46
CA GLU A 37 -4.06 -3.94 -6.67
C GLU A 37 -5.04 -5.04 -6.24
N VAL A 38 -4.81 -6.29 -6.67
CA VAL A 38 -5.65 -7.42 -6.27
C VAL A 38 -5.60 -7.66 -4.76
N THR A 39 -4.43 -7.52 -4.14
CA THR A 39 -4.25 -7.69 -2.68
C THR A 39 -5.05 -6.64 -1.91
N MET A 40 -4.94 -5.37 -2.31
CA MET A 40 -5.70 -4.29 -1.67
C MET A 40 -7.20 -4.50 -1.82
N LEU A 41 -7.68 -4.92 -3.01
CA LEU A 41 -9.10 -5.22 -3.20
C LEU A 41 -9.60 -6.32 -2.24
N ILE A 42 -8.82 -7.39 -2.09
CA ILE A 42 -9.19 -8.49 -1.18
C ILE A 42 -9.21 -8.01 0.27
N LEU A 43 -8.20 -7.25 0.69
CA LEU A 43 -8.11 -6.72 2.05
C LEU A 43 -9.27 -5.77 2.36
N ASP A 44 -9.63 -4.87 1.43
CA ASP A 44 -10.76 -3.96 1.60
C ASP A 44 -12.09 -4.73 1.71
N LYS A 45 -12.30 -5.76 0.90
CA LYS A 45 -13.53 -6.56 0.99
C LYS A 45 -13.60 -7.40 2.26
N LEU A 46 -12.50 -8.04 2.66
CA LEU A 46 -12.43 -8.73 3.94
C LEU A 46 -12.61 -7.76 5.11
N HIS A 47 -12.06 -6.56 5.01
CA HIS A 47 -12.24 -5.52 6.02
C HIS A 47 -13.71 -5.15 6.18
N GLU A 48 -14.39 -4.80 5.09
CA GLU A 48 -15.81 -4.40 5.13
C GLU A 48 -16.71 -5.54 5.61
N ASP A 49 -16.49 -6.77 5.15
CA ASP A 49 -17.29 -7.93 5.57
C ASP A 49 -17.09 -8.29 7.06
N LEU A 50 -15.91 -7.99 7.61
CA LEU A 50 -15.55 -8.27 9.01
C LEU A 50 -15.58 -7.01 9.90
N ASN A 51 -16.10 -5.90 9.39
CA ASN A 51 -16.20 -4.66 10.15
C ASN A 51 -17.33 -4.78 11.18
N LEU A 52 -16.99 -4.58 12.45
CA LEU A 52 -17.93 -4.59 13.57
C LEU A 52 -18.79 -3.33 13.64
N VAL A 53 -18.39 -2.27 12.92
CA VAL A 53 -19.14 -1.02 12.85
C VAL A 53 -20.06 -1.03 11.64
N HIS A 54 -21.36 -1.20 11.87
CA HIS A 54 -22.36 -1.17 10.80
C HIS A 54 -22.90 0.23 10.49
N LYS A 55 -22.96 1.11 11.50
CA LYS A 55 -23.43 2.50 11.34
C LYS A 55 -22.26 3.45 11.56
N LYS A 56 -21.68 3.92 10.46
CA LYS A 56 -20.51 4.81 10.48
C LYS A 56 -20.94 6.25 10.84
N PRO A 57 -20.59 6.80 12.02
CA PRO A 57 -20.91 8.18 12.36
C PRO A 57 -20.08 9.16 11.52
N TYR A 58 -20.57 10.39 11.40
CA TYR A 58 -19.77 11.48 10.86
C TYR A 58 -18.68 11.87 11.86
N THR A 59 -17.43 11.92 11.41
CA THR A 59 -16.27 12.30 12.21
C THR A 59 -15.41 13.26 11.39
N MET A 60 -14.93 14.33 12.01
CA MET A 60 -13.92 15.19 11.41
C MET A 60 -12.52 14.72 11.82
N ASN A 61 -11.60 14.62 10.87
CA ASN A 61 -10.21 14.30 11.17
C ASN A 61 -9.60 15.44 12.01
N PRO A 62 -8.89 15.12 13.09
CA PRO A 62 -8.22 16.14 13.89
C PRO A 62 -7.05 16.74 13.10
N GLU A 63 -6.82 18.03 13.28
CA GLU A 63 -5.69 18.75 12.71
C GLU A 63 -4.75 19.19 13.84
N GLY A 64 -3.46 18.88 13.71
CA GLY A 64 -2.40 19.34 14.60
C GLY A 64 -1.59 20.47 13.99
N ASP A 65 -0.79 21.10 14.84
CA ASP A 65 0.19 22.13 14.47
C ASP A 65 1.66 21.63 14.55
N GLY A 66 1.86 20.41 15.01
CA GLY A 66 3.16 19.74 15.15
C GLY A 66 3.74 19.78 16.56
N THR A 67 3.05 20.40 17.51
CA THR A 67 3.42 20.37 18.94
C THR A 67 2.65 19.31 19.72
N ASN A 68 1.54 18.82 19.16
CA ASN A 68 0.57 17.93 19.80
C ASN A 68 0.36 16.60 19.05
N ASP A 69 1.40 16.10 18.37
CA ASP A 69 1.33 14.89 17.53
C ASP A 69 0.79 13.65 18.25
N GLU A 70 1.15 13.43 19.53
CA GLU A 70 0.67 12.29 20.31
C GLU A 70 -0.85 12.38 20.57
N GLU A 71 -1.34 13.56 20.93
CA GLU A 71 -2.77 13.80 21.17
C GLU A 71 -3.58 13.63 19.88
N ILE A 72 -3.13 14.27 18.80
CA ILE A 72 -3.83 14.26 17.51
C ILE A 72 -3.81 12.86 16.88
N SER A 73 -2.70 12.12 16.98
CA SER A 73 -2.63 10.75 16.47
C SER A 73 -3.55 9.81 17.25
N LYS A 74 -3.62 9.95 18.57
CA LYS A 74 -4.54 9.16 19.39
C LYS A 74 -6.01 9.48 19.07
N GLU A 75 -6.35 10.76 18.96
CA GLU A 75 -7.70 11.18 18.57
C GLU A 75 -8.07 10.69 17.16
N ALA A 76 -7.12 10.74 16.21
CA ALA A 76 -7.32 10.24 14.86
C ALA A 76 -7.58 8.73 14.86
N TRP A 77 -6.84 7.96 15.67
CA TRP A 77 -7.04 6.52 15.82
C TRP A 77 -8.40 6.19 16.44
N GLU A 78 -8.76 6.88 17.53
CA GLU A 78 -10.05 6.68 18.20
C GLU A 78 -11.21 6.99 17.25
N LYS A 79 -11.14 8.09 16.50
CA LYS A 79 -12.15 8.43 15.48
C LYS A 79 -12.19 7.44 14.33
N HIS A 80 -11.05 6.92 13.89
CA HIS A 80 -10.99 5.87 12.88
C HIS A 80 -11.74 4.61 13.35
N LEU A 81 -11.49 4.18 14.59
CA LEU A 81 -12.14 3.00 15.19
C LEU A 81 -13.65 3.14 15.38
N LEU A 82 -14.19 4.36 15.44
CA LEU A 82 -15.65 4.59 15.47
C LEU A 82 -16.34 4.20 14.16
N ARG A 83 -15.59 4.09 13.06
CA ARG A 83 -16.10 3.82 11.71
C ARG A 83 -15.61 2.48 11.18
N GLU A 84 -14.40 2.12 11.55
CA GLU A 84 -13.71 0.97 11.02
C GLU A 84 -13.07 0.16 12.15
N ASN A 85 -13.61 -1.03 12.42
CA ASN A 85 -13.11 -1.92 13.44
C ASN A 85 -13.24 -3.38 12.99
N SER A 86 -12.19 -3.90 12.39
CA SER A 86 -12.10 -5.29 11.93
C SER A 86 -10.81 -5.96 12.38
N ILE A 87 -10.73 -7.28 12.22
CA ILE A 87 -9.47 -8.01 12.44
C ILE A 87 -8.37 -7.59 11.45
N ILE A 88 -8.73 -7.22 10.23
CA ILE A 88 -7.78 -6.76 9.20
C ILE A 88 -7.04 -5.52 9.72
N GLN A 89 -7.78 -4.52 10.19
CA GLN A 89 -7.21 -3.30 10.78
C GLN A 89 -6.32 -3.56 11.98
N LYS A 90 -6.71 -4.48 12.85
CA LYS A 90 -5.92 -4.82 14.03
C LYS A 90 -4.58 -5.48 13.68
N LEU A 91 -4.51 -6.21 12.56
CA LEU A 91 -3.32 -6.94 12.16
C LEU A 91 -2.35 -6.09 11.32
N ILE A 92 -2.85 -5.27 10.40
CA ILE A 92 -2.03 -4.58 9.40
C ILE A 92 -2.25 -3.06 9.35
N GLY A 93 -3.16 -2.53 10.15
CA GLY A 93 -3.46 -1.10 10.16
C GLY A 93 -2.43 -0.27 10.93
N GLY A 94 -2.15 0.93 10.43
CA GLY A 94 -1.32 1.92 11.10
C GLY A 94 -1.73 3.36 10.73
N LEU A 95 -1.10 4.33 11.38
CA LEU A 95 -1.25 5.75 11.07
C LEU A 95 0.03 6.31 10.44
N VAL A 96 -0.13 7.15 9.43
CA VAL A 96 0.96 7.92 8.81
C VAL A 96 0.77 9.39 9.13
N ARG A 97 1.84 10.02 9.62
CA ARG A 97 1.90 11.46 9.88
C ARG A 97 2.12 12.21 8.56
N ASN A 98 1.10 12.94 8.12
CA ASN A 98 1.13 13.78 6.93
C ASN A 98 1.27 15.25 7.35
N GLU A 99 2.26 15.94 6.79
CA GLU A 99 2.49 17.37 7.01
C GLU A 99 2.29 18.13 5.69
N ILE A 100 1.28 19.01 5.67
CA ILE A 100 0.92 19.81 4.51
C ILE A 100 1.28 21.26 4.81
N ASN A 101 2.20 21.81 4.00
CA ASN A 101 2.65 23.19 4.11
C ASN A 101 2.16 23.98 2.90
N CYS A 102 1.20 24.90 3.11
CA CYS A 102 0.72 25.77 2.04
C CYS A 102 1.81 26.78 1.65
N GLN A 103 2.19 26.81 0.37
CA GLN A 103 3.26 27.69 -0.10
C GLN A 103 2.83 29.17 -0.20
N ILE A 104 1.52 29.44 -0.22
CA ILE A 104 0.95 30.81 -0.36
C ILE A 104 0.71 31.42 1.03
N CYS A 105 -0.15 30.82 1.85
CA CYS A 105 -0.52 31.38 3.16
C CYS A 105 0.38 30.93 4.32
N LYS A 106 1.36 30.05 4.06
CA LYS A 106 2.29 29.48 5.06
C LYS A 106 1.61 28.72 6.21
N LYS A 107 0.30 28.41 6.09
CA LYS A 107 -0.38 27.51 7.03
C LYS A 107 0.25 26.12 6.95
N LYS A 108 0.65 25.62 8.12
CA LYS A 108 1.02 24.22 8.35
C LYS A 108 -0.19 23.48 8.88
N VAL A 109 -0.46 22.30 8.34
CA VAL A 109 -1.49 21.38 8.82
C VAL A 109 -0.85 20.01 8.96
N ILE A 110 -1.00 19.39 10.12
CA ILE A 110 -0.58 18.01 10.36
C ILE A 110 -1.82 17.15 10.58
N GLN A 111 -1.86 16.02 9.89
CA GLN A 111 -2.93 15.03 9.97
C GLN A 111 -2.33 13.63 10.09
N PHE A 112 -3.04 12.74 10.77
CA PHE A 112 -2.67 11.34 10.90
C PHE A 112 -3.69 10.49 10.16
N ASP A 113 -3.27 9.90 9.05
CA ASP A 113 -4.15 9.14 8.17
C ASP A 113 -3.91 7.65 8.33
N TYR A 114 -4.99 6.89 8.30
CA TYR A 114 -4.94 5.44 8.31
C TYR A 114 -4.33 4.88 7.02
N GLN A 115 -3.40 3.93 7.15
CA GLN A 115 -2.87 3.14 6.04
C GLN A 115 -2.75 1.66 6.41
N GLN A 116 -3.00 0.79 5.42
CA GLN A 116 -2.78 -0.66 5.49
C GLN A 116 -1.44 -1.06 4.88
N THR A 117 -0.95 -0.28 3.92
CA THR A 117 0.29 -0.55 3.18
C THR A 117 1.06 0.75 2.98
N VAL A 118 2.38 0.61 2.83
CA VAL A 118 3.28 1.73 2.54
C VAL A 118 3.93 1.46 1.18
N GLN A 119 3.67 2.35 0.22
CA GLN A 119 4.31 2.28 -1.09
C GLN A 119 5.65 3.00 -1.05
N LEU A 120 6.72 2.25 -1.34
CA LEU A 120 8.07 2.79 -1.35
C LEU A 120 8.49 3.06 -2.80
N ALA A 121 8.88 4.31 -3.07
CA ALA A 121 9.50 4.65 -4.33
C ALA A 121 10.88 3.97 -4.43
N ILE A 122 11.15 3.31 -5.55
CA ILE A 122 12.49 2.84 -5.85
C ILE A 122 13.35 4.09 -6.10
N PRO A 123 14.47 4.27 -5.39
CA PRO A 123 15.39 5.37 -5.67
C PRO A 123 15.76 5.37 -7.16
N LYS A 124 15.67 6.53 -7.81
CA LYS A 124 16.10 6.67 -9.20
C LYS A 124 17.54 6.16 -9.29
N SER A 125 17.79 5.29 -10.27
CA SER A 125 19.03 4.58 -10.49
C SER A 125 20.24 5.46 -10.20
N GLN A 126 21.15 5.00 -9.34
CA GLN A 126 22.52 5.50 -9.40
C GLN A 126 23.04 5.13 -10.78
N THR A 127 23.35 6.14 -11.59
CA THR A 127 24.00 5.92 -12.88
C THR A 127 25.23 5.06 -12.67
N ARG A 128 25.30 3.90 -13.33
CA ARG A 128 26.47 3.02 -13.26
C ARG A 128 27.30 3.23 -14.51
N THR A 129 28.53 3.69 -14.31
CA THR A 129 29.52 3.70 -15.39
C THR A 129 30.04 2.29 -15.57
N VAL A 130 29.66 1.65 -16.67
CA VAL A 130 30.22 0.37 -17.10
C VAL A 130 31.44 0.64 -17.95
N TYR A 131 32.59 0.12 -17.53
CA TYR A 131 33.81 0.14 -18.32
C TYR A 131 33.90 -1.11 -19.19
N ILE A 132 33.94 -0.93 -20.50
CA ILE A 132 34.08 -1.99 -21.49
C ILE A 132 35.50 -1.90 -22.05
N LEU A 133 36.33 -2.89 -21.76
CA LEU A 133 37.64 -3.03 -22.40
C LEU A 133 37.47 -3.77 -23.74
N TYR A 134 37.51 -3.02 -24.83
CA TYR A 134 37.44 -3.55 -26.19
C TYR A 134 38.85 -3.82 -26.72
N VAL A 135 39.24 -5.08 -26.81
CA VAL A 135 40.59 -5.47 -27.28
C VAL A 135 40.58 -5.65 -28.80
N THR A 136 41.31 -4.78 -29.51
CA THR A 136 41.52 -4.92 -30.96
C THR A 136 42.85 -5.61 -31.26
N LEU A 137 43.08 -5.96 -32.53
CA LEU A 137 44.36 -6.54 -33.00
C LEU A 137 45.54 -5.56 -32.88
N SER A 138 45.28 -4.25 -32.82
CA SER A 138 46.32 -3.23 -32.64
C SER A 138 46.53 -2.87 -31.17
N GLU A 139 45.47 -2.50 -30.46
CA GLU A 139 45.54 -2.11 -29.04
C GLU A 139 44.18 -2.19 -28.33
N PRO A 140 44.16 -2.33 -26.98
CA PRO A 140 42.93 -2.30 -26.21
C PRO A 140 42.40 -0.88 -26.00
N ILE A 141 41.09 -0.70 -26.20
CA ILE A 141 40.36 0.55 -26.04
C ILE A 141 39.42 0.42 -24.84
N LEU A 142 39.52 1.31 -23.85
CA LEU A 142 38.58 1.37 -22.73
C LEU A 142 37.43 2.34 -23.06
N LEU A 143 36.21 1.81 -23.15
CA LEU A 143 34.99 2.58 -23.36
C LEU A 143 34.24 2.70 -22.03
N SER A 144 33.68 3.86 -21.73
CA SER A 144 32.80 4.04 -20.56
C SER A 144 31.38 4.36 -21.02
N LEU A 145 30.41 3.56 -20.58
CA LEU A 145 29.00 3.80 -20.83
C LEU A 145 28.30 4.07 -19.50
N THR A 146 27.64 5.22 -19.38
CA THR A 146 26.82 5.55 -18.21
C THR A 146 25.38 5.10 -18.48
N ILE A 147 24.89 4.14 -17.69
CA ILE A 147 23.50 3.63 -17.73
C ILE A 147 22.79 4.00 -16.44
#